data_AF-A0A1J5KFG8-F1
#
_entry.id   AF-A0A1J5KFG8-F1
#
_cell.length_a   1.000
_cell.length_b   1.000
_cell.length_c   1.000
_cell.angle_alpha   90.00
_cell.angle_beta   90.00
_cell.angle_gamma   90.00
#
_symmetry.space_group_name_H-M   'P 1'
#
loop_
_entity.id
_entity.type
_entity.pdbx_description
1 polymer ?
#
loop_
_entity_poly.entity_id
_entity_poly.type
_entity_poly.pdbx_seq_one_letter_code
_entity_poly.pdbx_strand_id
1 'polypeptide(L)'
;MSLIVFGNASQKTVKEIAISSQIISGEDQMTLMELLIVNGIPVASSCSGVNACKLCSVNESVISCQITVHDFINKYGHKVVLNYL
;
A
#
# COMPACT_ATOMS: atom_id res chain seq x y z
N MET A 1 -6.27 13.87 -4.06
CA MET A 1 -6.83 12.51 -4.23
C MET A 1 -6.45 11.70 -2.99
N SER A 2 -7.25 10.70 -2.60
CA SER A 2 -6.97 9.89 -1.41
C SER A 2 -6.91 8.40 -1.73
N LEU A 3 -6.14 7.68 -0.93
CA LEU A 3 -6.01 6.23 -0.91
C LEU A 3 -6.67 5.71 0.37
N ILE A 4 -7.60 4.78 0.23
CA ILE A 4 -8.37 4.21 1.33
C ILE A 4 -7.72 2.90 1.76
N VAL A 5 -7.33 2.81 3.03
CA VAL A 5 -6.81 1.59 3.62
C VAL A 5 -7.92 0.92 4.42
N PHE A 6 -8.28 -0.28 3.98
CA PHE A 6 -9.35 -1.09 4.53
C PHE A 6 -8.77 -2.34 5.19
N GLY A 7 -9.19 -2.59 6.43
CA GLY A 7 -8.88 -3.82 7.16
C GLY A 7 -9.94 -4.88 6.89
N ASN A 8 -9.55 -6.01 6.30
CA ASN A 8 -10.47 -7.11 6.01
C ASN A 8 -10.87 -7.90 7.28
N ALA A 9 -9.97 -8.02 8.26
CA ALA A 9 -10.26 -8.69 9.53
C ALA A 9 -11.20 -7.86 10.41
N SER A 10 -10.99 -6.53 10.50
CA SER A 10 -11.89 -5.64 11.23
C SER A 10 -13.12 -5.19 10.44
N GLN A 11 -13.15 -5.43 9.12
CA GLN A 11 -14.21 -4.96 8.19
C GLN A 11 -14.43 -3.45 8.25
N LYS A 12 -13.36 -2.67 8.43
CA LYS A 12 -13.43 -1.21 8.62
C LYS A 12 -12.38 -0.48 7.81
N THR A 13 -12.68 0.77 7.48
CA THR A 13 -11.66 1.70 7.00
C THR A 13 -10.72 2.03 8.15
N VAL A 14 -9.45 1.63 8.01
CA VAL A 14 -8.40 1.86 9.00
C VAL A 14 -7.90 3.30 8.89
N LYS A 15 -7.70 3.77 7.64
CA LYS A 15 -7.14 5.09 7.38
C LYS A 15 -7.44 5.55 5.97
N GLU A 16 -7.53 6.86 5.79
CA GLU A 16 -7.52 7.51 4.48
C GLU A 16 -6.23 8.34 4.38
N ILE A 17 -5.46 8.10 3.32
CA ILE A 17 -4.15 8.72 3.09
C ILE A 17 -4.29 9.69 1.93
N ALA A 18 -3.99 10.96 2.15
CA ALA A 18 -3.92 11.94 1.06
C ALA A 18 -2.68 11.68 0.20
N ILE A 19 -2.87 11.59 -1.12
CA ILE A 19 -1.80 11.36 -2.09
C ILE A 19 -1.39 12.69 -2.73
N SER A 20 -0.08 12.95 -2.76
CA SER A 20 0.49 14.15 -3.37
C SER A 20 0.36 14.12 -4.90
N SER A 21 0.41 15.29 -5.52
CA SER A 21 0.36 15.40 -6.99
C SER A 21 1.55 14.71 -7.67
N GLN A 22 2.72 14.68 -7.03
CA GLN A 22 3.95 14.05 -7.54
C GLN A 22 3.85 12.52 -7.66
N ILE A 23 3.16 11.88 -6.71
CA ILE A 23 2.85 10.45 -6.79
C ILE A 23 1.84 10.18 -7.92
N ILE A 24 0.85 11.07 -8.08
CA ILE A 24 -0.16 10.91 -9.13
C ILE A 24 0.46 11.08 -10.52
N SER A 25 1.40 12.02 -10.71
CA SER A 25 2.12 12.20 -11.97
C SER A 25 3.17 11.12 -12.25
N GLY A 26 3.51 10.29 -11.26
CA GLY A 26 4.54 9.25 -11.38
C GLY A 26 5.98 9.77 -11.24
N GLU A 27 6.16 11.04 -10.86
CA GLU A 27 7.49 11.61 -10.57
C GLU A 27 8.07 11.02 -9.28
N ASP A 28 7.21 10.73 -8.30
CA ASP A 28 7.57 10.03 -7.07
C ASP A 28 7.39 8.52 -7.25
N GLN A 29 8.49 7.79 -7.08
CA GLN A 29 8.58 6.33 -7.22
C GLN A 29 8.33 5.60 -5.89
N MET A 30 7.78 6.29 -4.87
CA MET A 30 7.44 5.70 -3.59
C MET A 30 6.59 4.43 -3.75
N THR A 31 7.02 3.36 -3.09
CA THR A 31 6.30 2.08 -3.07
C THR A 31 5.10 2.14 -2.16
N LEU A 32 4.13 1.25 -2.41
CA LEU A 32 2.95 1.14 -1.56
C LEU A 32 3.33 0.77 -0.11
N MET A 33 4.34 -0.08 0.07
CA MET A 33 4.84 -0.45 1.40
C MET A 33 5.37 0.78 2.16
N GLU A 34 6.18 1.61 1.52
CA GLU A 34 6.74 2.81 2.14
C GLU A 34 5.62 3.78 2.54
N LEU A 35 4.67 4.03 1.65
CA LEU A 35 3.53 4.91 1.94
C LEU A 35 2.74 4.43 3.17
N LEU A 36 2.49 3.13 3.29
CA LEU A 36 1.77 2.56 4.43
C LEU A 36 2.58 2.72 5.72
N ILE A 37 3.88 2.42 5.69
CA ILE A 37 4.77 2.53 6.86
C ILE A 37 4.89 3.97 7.36
N VAL A 38 5.13 4.95 6.46
CA VAL A 38 5.23 6.37 6.87
C VAL A 38 3.92 6.91 7.43
N ASN A 39 2.79 6.32 7.05
CA ASN A 39 1.47 6.62 7.59
C ASN A 39 1.13 5.80 8.85
N GLY A 40 2.08 5.06 9.42
CA GLY A 40 1.92 4.31 10.66
C GLY A 40 1.06 3.04 10.50
N ILE A 41 0.90 2.53 9.28
CA ILE A 41 0.17 1.30 9.03
C ILE A 41 1.19 0.17 8.98
N PRO A 42 1.12 -0.79 9.92
CA PRO A 42 2.09 -1.87 9.96
C PRO A 42 1.91 -2.77 8.73
N VAL A 43 3.02 -3.03 8.03
CA VAL A 43 3.09 -3.98 6.92
C VAL A 43 4.06 -5.08 7.29
N ALA A 44 3.61 -6.33 7.17
CA ALA A 44 4.46 -7.48 7.45
C ALA A 44 5.63 -7.51 6.44
N SER A 45 6.85 -7.33 6.95
CA SER A 45 8.07 -7.40 6.15
C SER A 45 9.18 -8.01 6.98
N SER A 46 9.75 -9.11 6.51
CA SER A 46 10.93 -9.76 7.10
C SER A 46 12.17 -9.65 6.21
N CYS A 47 12.06 -8.94 5.08
CA CYS A 47 13.14 -8.78 4.11
C CYS A 47 13.44 -7.31 3.78
N SER A 48 12.93 -6.36 4.57
CA SER A 48 13.16 -4.93 4.36
C SER A 48 12.81 -4.44 2.94
N GLY A 49 11.79 -5.03 2.33
CA GLY A 49 11.32 -4.61 0.99
C GLY A 49 12.06 -5.21 -0.21
N VAL A 50 13.02 -6.12 -0.03
CA VAL A 50 13.78 -6.73 -1.16
C VAL A 50 13.04 -7.87 -1.87
N ASN A 51 11.73 -8.05 -1.61
CA ASN A 51 10.85 -9.06 -2.25
C ASN A 51 11.23 -10.54 -2.01
N ALA A 52 12.13 -10.85 -1.08
CA ALA A 52 12.51 -12.23 -0.78
C ALA A 52 11.45 -12.97 0.06
N CYS A 53 10.80 -12.29 1.02
CA CYS A 53 9.88 -12.93 1.96
C CYS A 53 8.43 -13.05 1.49
N LYS A 54 8.00 -12.19 0.55
CA LYS A 54 6.61 -12.10 0.05
C LYS A 54 5.53 -11.87 1.12
N LEU A 55 5.91 -11.36 2.29
CA LEU A 55 5.00 -11.17 3.43
C LEU A 55 4.18 -9.88 3.33
N CYS A 56 4.65 -8.87 2.60
CA CYS A 56 3.98 -7.57 2.45
C CYS A 56 2.84 -7.62 1.42
N SER A 57 2.07 -8.71 1.41
CA SER A 57 0.94 -8.93 0.52
C SER A 57 -0.25 -8.07 0.91
N VAL A 58 -0.83 -7.40 -0.08
CA VAL A 58 -2.04 -6.58 0.02
C VAL A 58 -2.99 -6.99 -1.12
N ASN A 59 -4.29 -6.77 -0.96
CA ASN A 59 -5.30 -7.17 -1.95
C ASN A 59 -5.11 -8.65 -2.38
N GLU A 60 -4.86 -9.52 -1.39
CA GLU A 60 -4.63 -10.97 -1.50
C GLU A 60 -3.34 -11.41 -2.24
N SER A 61 -2.87 -10.66 -3.23
CA SER A 61 -1.78 -11.11 -4.13
C SER A 61 -0.75 -10.04 -4.51
N VAL A 62 -0.98 -8.77 -4.16
CA VAL A 62 -0.10 -7.66 -4.54
C VAL A 62 1.02 -7.51 -3.51
N ILE A 63 2.26 -7.65 -3.94
CA ILE A 63 3.42 -7.42 -3.06
C ILE A 63 3.69 -5.92 -2.98
N SER A 64 3.32 -5.28 -1.87
CA SER A 64 3.37 -3.82 -1.71
C SER A 64 4.78 -3.23 -1.80
N CYS A 65 5.84 -4.00 -1.59
CA CYS A 65 7.23 -3.53 -1.75
C CYS A 65 7.75 -3.61 -3.20
N GLN A 66 6.93 -4.04 -4.16
CA GLN A 66 7.31 -4.17 -5.58
C GLN A 66 6.45 -3.32 -6.50
N ILE A 67 5.49 -2.58 -5.96
CA ILE A 67 4.60 -1.74 -6.73
C ILE A 67 4.68 -0.31 -6.21
N THR A 68 4.81 0.64 -7.13
CA THR A 68 4.72 2.06 -6.80
C THR A 68 3.27 2.41 -6.44
N VAL A 69 3.08 3.45 -5.65
CA VAL A 69 1.72 3.93 -5.34
C VAL A 69 0.99 4.33 -6.62
N HIS A 70 1.70 4.96 -7.56
CA HIS A 70 1.19 5.33 -8.88
C HIS A 70 0.64 4.12 -9.65
N ASP A 71 1.47 3.08 -9.82
CA ASP A 71 1.10 1.87 -10.55
C ASP A 71 -0.05 1.12 -9.87
N PHE A 72 -0.03 1.09 -8.53
CA PHE A 72 -1.11 0.49 -7.76
C PHE A 72 -2.43 1.18 -8.03
N ILE A 73 -2.44 2.52 -7.97
CA ILE A 73 -3.64 3.33 -8.21
C ILE A 73 -4.19 3.09 -9.61
N ASN A 74 -3.33 3.10 -10.63
CA ASN A 74 -3.76 2.93 -12.02
C ASN A 74 -4.30 1.52 -12.30
N LYS A 75 -3.77 0.48 -11.63
CA LYS A 75 -4.12 -0.91 -11.91
C LYS A 75 -5.23 -1.47 -11.02
N TYR A 76 -5.25 -1.09 -9.75
CA TYR A 76 -6.14 -1.65 -8.73
C TYR A 76 -7.09 -0.60 -8.11
N GLY A 77 -6.94 0.67 -8.47
CA GLY A 77 -7.74 1.77 -7.94
C GLY A 77 -7.26 2.27 -6.58
N HIS A 78 -8.16 2.91 -5.84
CA HIS A 78 -7.82 3.67 -4.63
C HIS A 78 -7.99 2.90 -3.32
N LYS A 79 -8.23 1.59 -3.37
CA LYS A 79 -8.50 0.78 -2.18
C LYS A 79 -7.40 -0.25 -1.94
N VAL A 80 -6.71 -0.10 -0.82
CA VAL A 80 -5.78 -1.09 -0.28
C VAL A 80 -6.50 -1.90 0.78
N VAL A 81 -6.46 -3.22 0.65
CA VAL A 81 -7.06 -4.19 1.57
C VAL A 81 -5.94 -4.94 2.27
N LEU A 82 -5.91 -4.84 3.60
CA LEU A 82 -4.98 -5.55 4.46
C LEU A 82 -5.73 -6.67 5.18
N ASN A 83 -5.28 -7.91 5.01
CA ASN A 83 -6.00 -9.09 5.51
C ASN A 83 -5.90 -9.29 7.03
N TYR A 84 -4.91 -8.68 7.67
CA TYR A 84 -4.60 -8.85 9.10
C TYR A 84 -5.05 -7.65 9.96
N LEU A 85 -5.60 -6.60 9.34
CA LEU A 85 -6.23 -5.45 10.00
C LEU A 85 -7.72 -5.55 9.81
#